data_AF-A0A956Y1V9-F1
#
_entry.id   AF-A0A956Y1V9-F1
#
_cell.length_a   1.000
_cell.length_b   1.000
_cell.length_c   1.000
_cell.angle_alpha   90.00
_cell.angle_beta   90.00
_cell.angle_gamma   90.00
#
_symmetry.space_group_name_H-M   'P 1'
#
loop_
_entity.id
_entity.type
_entity.pdbx_description
1 polymer ?
#
loop_
_entity_poly.entity_id
_entity_poly.type
_entity_poly.pdbx_seq_one_letter_code
_entity_poly.pdbx_strand_id
1 'polypeptide(L)'
;ATRTHKRVYRYEVSPDWHQEAAALLRQHIGPVIVAGYRSELYTAEYEAHGWQCVERRQMTNSGGAAVECLWLNQIAQTTATGRCVDN
;
A
#
# COMPACT_ATOMS: atom_id res chain seq x y z
N ALA A 1 15.71 -22.41 4.59
CA ALA A 1 15.22 -21.15 5.18
C ALA A 1 16.43 -20.34 5.62
N THR A 2 16.74 -19.22 4.97
CA THR A 2 17.89 -18.38 5.37
C THR A 2 17.64 -16.93 4.95
N ARG A 3 16.81 -16.25 5.72
CA ARG A 3 16.77 -14.79 5.78
C ARG A 3 17.97 -14.35 6.63
N THR A 4 19.16 -14.24 6.02
CA THR A 4 20.42 -13.98 6.73
C THR A 4 20.60 -12.52 7.16
N HIS A 5 19.82 -11.58 6.61
CA HIS A 5 19.87 -10.20 7.07
C HIS A 5 18.83 -9.97 8.18
N LYS A 6 19.33 -9.86 9.41
CA LYS A 6 18.51 -9.62 10.61
C LYS A 6 17.88 -8.24 10.66
N ARG A 7 18.33 -7.28 9.85
CA ARG A 7 17.67 -5.99 9.59
C ARG A 7 18.12 -5.43 8.24
N VAL A 8 17.19 -5.27 7.29
CA VAL A 8 17.47 -4.66 5.98
C VAL A 8 17.41 -3.13 6.08
N TYR A 9 16.57 -2.61 6.98
CA TYR A 9 16.43 -1.19 7.26
C TYR A 9 17.08 -0.81 8.59
N ARG A 10 17.56 0.44 8.68
CA ARG A 10 18.08 1.01 9.93
C ARG A 10 17.02 1.02 11.04
N TYR A 11 15.76 1.22 10.66
CA TYR A 11 14.60 1.18 11.54
C TYR A 11 13.55 0.25 10.92
N GLU A 12 13.17 -0.78 11.66
CA GLU A 12 12.00 -1.59 11.33
C GLU A 12 10.83 -1.07 12.15
N VAL A 13 9.70 -0.87 11.51
CA VAL A 13 8.46 -0.41 12.15
C VAL A 13 7.63 -1.61 12.61
N SER A 14 6.92 -1.45 13.72
CA SER A 14 6.02 -2.48 14.23
C SER A 14 4.68 -2.50 13.46
N PRO A 15 3.91 -3.59 13.53
CA PRO A 15 2.52 -3.60 13.06
C PRO A 15 1.67 -2.46 13.64
N ASP A 16 1.84 -2.16 14.94
CA ASP A 16 1.09 -1.08 15.62
C ASP A 16 1.35 0.28 14.96
N TRP A 17 2.60 0.55 14.57
CA TRP A 17 2.95 1.78 13.85
C TRP A 17 2.19 1.88 12.52
N HIS A 18 2.06 0.76 11.79
CA HIS A 18 1.29 0.73 10.55
C HIS A 18 -0.20 1.03 10.78
N GLN A 19 -0.77 0.53 11.87
CA GLN A 19 -2.17 0.79 12.22
C GLN A 19 -2.39 2.26 12.61
N GLU A 20 -1.52 2.83 13.43
CA GLU A 20 -1.57 4.25 13.81
C GLU A 20 -1.43 5.15 12.58
N ALA A 21 -0.47 4.87 11.70
CA ALA A 21 -0.29 5.59 10.45
C ALA A 21 -1.53 5.49 9.56
N ALA A 22 -2.11 4.30 9.41
CA ALA A 22 -3.32 4.10 8.61
C ALA A 22 -4.51 4.88 9.19
N ALA A 23 -4.69 4.88 10.51
CA ALA A 23 -5.73 5.63 11.19
C ALA A 23 -5.63 7.14 10.93
N LEU A 24 -4.41 7.69 10.91
CA LEU A 24 -4.17 9.09 10.57
C LEU A 24 -4.44 9.37 9.09
N LEU A 25 -3.93 8.52 8.19
CA LEU A 25 -4.09 8.70 6.74
C LEU A 25 -5.55 8.63 6.29
N ARG A 26 -6.37 7.79 6.94
CA ARG A 26 -7.82 7.73 6.69
C ARG A 26 -8.57 9.03 7.01
N GLN A 27 -8.03 9.85 7.91
CA GLN A 27 -8.63 11.13 8.29
C GLN A 27 -8.14 12.28 7.40
N HIS A 28 -7.17 12.03 6.51
CA HIS A 28 -6.61 13.06 5.66
C HIS A 28 -7.62 13.54 4.61
N ILE A 29 -7.82 14.86 4.54
CA ILE A 29 -8.83 15.50 3.68
C ILE A 29 -8.44 15.58 2.19
N GLY A 30 -7.18 15.33 1.87
CA GLY A 30 -6.65 15.35 0.50
C GLY A 30 -6.47 13.96 -0.12
N PRO A 31 -6.02 13.88 -1.38
CA PRO A 31 -5.72 12.60 -2.02
C PRO A 31 -4.57 11.89 -1.30
N VAL A 32 -4.74 10.60 -1.04
CA VAL A 32 -3.73 9.75 -0.41
C VAL A 32 -3.56 8.46 -1.20
N ILE A 33 -2.31 8.09 -1.42
CA ILE A 33 -1.91 6.80 -2.00
C ILE A 33 -0.94 6.13 -1.02
N VAL A 34 -1.23 4.89 -0.64
CA VAL A 34 -0.34 4.06 0.17
C VAL A 34 0.21 2.95 -0.70
N ALA A 35 1.54 2.79 -0.72
CA ALA A 35 2.21 1.72 -1.45
C ALA A 35 2.73 0.66 -0.47
N GLY A 36 2.56 -0.62 -0.82
CA GLY A 36 3.05 -1.72 -0.01
C GLY A 36 2.81 -3.08 -0.63
N TYR A 37 3.00 -4.13 0.16
CA TYR A 37 2.69 -5.50 -0.24
C TYR A 37 1.36 -5.95 0.36
N ARG A 38 0.70 -6.88 -0.33
CA ARG A 38 -0.54 -7.51 0.16
C ARG A 38 -0.34 -8.05 1.58
N SER A 39 -1.22 -7.66 2.49
CA SER A 39 -1.25 -8.13 3.88
C SER A 39 -2.64 -7.99 4.47
N GLU A 40 -2.97 -8.82 5.46
CA GLU A 40 -4.27 -8.74 6.16
C GLU A 40 -4.46 -7.39 6.86
N LEU A 41 -3.38 -6.81 7.41
CA LEU A 41 -3.40 -5.49 8.04
C LEU A 41 -3.89 -4.42 7.05
N TYR A 42 -3.30 -4.32 5.86
CA TYR A 42 -3.71 -3.29 4.90
C TYR A 42 -5.08 -3.54 4.29
N THR A 43 -5.50 -4.80 4.14
CA THR A 43 -6.88 -5.11 3.75
C THR A 43 -7.88 -4.63 4.80
N ALA A 44 -7.62 -4.87 6.10
CA ALA A 44 -8.47 -4.38 7.17
C ALA A 44 -8.45 -2.84 7.30
N GLU A 45 -7.27 -2.23 7.21
CA GLU A 45 -7.10 -0.80 7.47
C GLU A 45 -7.51 0.11 6.30
N TYR A 46 -7.57 -0.40 5.06
CA TYR A 46 -7.88 0.41 3.87
C TYR A 46 -9.07 -0.12 3.07
N GLU A 47 -9.07 -1.39 2.67
CA GLU A 47 -10.12 -1.95 1.79
C GLU A 47 -11.47 -1.98 2.50
N ALA A 48 -11.51 -2.35 3.80
CA ALA A 48 -12.72 -2.28 4.61
C ALA A 48 -13.26 -0.85 4.80
N HIS A 49 -12.43 0.17 4.54
CA HIS A 49 -12.78 1.59 4.59
C HIS A 49 -13.05 2.18 3.19
N GLY A 50 -13.24 1.33 2.17
CA GLY A 50 -13.63 1.76 0.82
C GLY A 50 -12.49 2.33 -0.03
N TRP A 51 -11.23 2.12 0.37
CA TRP A 51 -10.08 2.45 -0.47
C TRP A 51 -9.95 1.42 -1.58
N GLN A 52 -9.60 1.87 -2.79
CA GLN A 52 -9.36 0.99 -3.92
C GLN A 52 -7.94 0.44 -3.86
N CYS A 53 -7.78 -0.88 -4.02
CA CYS A 53 -6.47 -1.50 -4.19
C CYS A 53 -6.18 -1.78 -5.67
N VAL A 54 -5.08 -1.26 -6.18
CA VAL A 54 -4.52 -1.59 -7.51
C VAL A 54 -3.33 -2.53 -7.31
N GLU A 55 -3.38 -3.70 -7.94
CA GLU A 55 -2.36 -4.74 -7.77
C GLU A 55 -1.42 -4.83 -8.98
N ARG A 56 -0.15 -5.15 -8.70
CA ARG A 56 0.83 -5.54 -9.71
C ARG A 56 1.62 -6.75 -9.24
N ARG A 57 1.56 -7.82 -10.03
CA ARG A 57 2.36 -9.02 -9.79
C ARG A 57 3.77 -8.83 -10.31
N GLN A 58 4.76 -9.14 -9.48
CA GLN A 58 6.18 -9.05 -9.80
C GLN A 58 6.86 -10.37 -9.44
N MET A 59 7.81 -10.79 -10.28
CA MET A 59 8.69 -11.90 -9.96
C MET A 59 9.89 -11.35 -9.19
N THR A 60 10.13 -11.89 -8.01
CA THR A 60 11.28 -11.53 -7.17
C THR A 60 12.54 -12.17 -7.72
N ASN A 61 13.70 -11.57 -7.42
CA ASN A 61 15.01 -12.05 -7.89
C ASN A 61 15.36 -13.48 -7.43
N SER A 62 14.68 -14.00 -6.40
CA SER A 62 14.82 -15.36 -5.90
C SER A 62 13.82 -16.35 -6.50
N GLY A 63 13.04 -15.95 -7.52
CA GLY A 63 12.04 -16.79 -8.18
C GLY A 63 10.68 -16.88 -7.47
N GLY A 64 10.49 -16.16 -6.35
CA GLY A 64 9.17 -16.00 -5.71
C GLY A 64 8.28 -14.98 -6.43
N ALA A 65 6.97 -14.99 -6.17
CA ALA A 65 6.06 -13.95 -6.63
C ALA A 65 5.74 -12.97 -5.48
N ALA A 66 5.78 -11.68 -5.78
CA ALA A 66 5.29 -10.62 -4.89
C ALA A 66 4.12 -9.89 -5.56
N VAL A 67 3.14 -9.48 -4.76
CA VAL A 67 2.04 -8.62 -5.21
C VAL A 67 2.23 -7.25 -4.58
N GLU A 68 2.71 -6.32 -5.40
CA GLU A 68 2.74 -4.90 -5.05
C GLU A 68 1.33 -4.36 -5.13
N CYS A 69 0.95 -3.53 -4.16
CA CYS A 69 -0.38 -2.97 -4.01
C CYS A 69 -0.28 -1.46 -3.80
N LEU A 70 -1.17 -0.72 -4.46
CA LEU A 70 -1.42 0.69 -4.21
C LEU A 70 -2.85 0.84 -3.69
N TRP A 71 -3.01 1.39 -2.49
CA TRP A 71 -4.32 1.74 -1.92
C TRP A 71 -4.59 3.23 -2.11
N LEU A 72 -5.70 3.55 -2.77
CA LEU A 72 -6.10 4.91 -3.10
C LEU A 72 -7.35 5.28 -2.30
N ASN A 73 -7.32 6.41 -1.59
CA ASN A 73 -8.52 6.97 -1.00
C ASN A 73 -9.49 7.49 -2.07
N GLN A 74 -10.72 7.78 -1.69
CA GLN A 74 -11.82 8.14 -2.60
C GLN A 74 -11.50 9.37 -3.45
N ILE A 75 -10.75 10.32 -2.89
CA ILE A 75 -10.32 11.55 -3.59
C ILE A 75 -9.25 11.20 -4.64
N ALA A 76 -8.27 10.37 -4.27
CA ALA A 76 -7.23 9.91 -5.20
C ALA A 76 -7.83 9.08 -6.36
N GLN A 77 -8.84 8.25 -6.09
CA GLN A 77 -9.57 7.48 -7.11
C GLN A 77 -10.23 8.41 -8.14
N THR A 78 -10.90 9.47 -7.68
CA THR A 78 -11.59 10.44 -8.54
C THR A 78 -10.60 11.33 -9.32
N THR A 79 -9.45 11.65 -8.72
CA THR A 79 -8.41 12.46 -9.38
C THR A 79 -7.69 11.67 -10.47
N ALA A 80 -7.38 10.40 -10.21
CA ALA A 80 -6.69 9.53 -11.17
C ALA A 80 -7.55 9.18 -12.40
N THR A 81 -8.87 9.36 -12.32
CA THR A 81 -9.80 9.16 -13.44
C THR A 81 -10.02 10.41 -14.30
N GLY A 82 -9.30 11.51 -14.01
CA GLY A 82 -9.19 12.64 -14.93
C GLY A 82 -8.59 12.18 -16.26
N ARG A 83 -9.44 12.08 -17.30
CA ARG A 83 -9.08 11.73 -18.68
C ARG A 83 -7.72 12.30 -19.07
N CYS A 84 -6.85 11.44 -19.59
CA CYS A 84 -5.84 11.89 -20.55
C CYS A 84 -6.59 12.66 -21.64
N VAL A 85 -6.39 13.98 -21.72
CA VAL A 85 -6.69 14.69 -22.96
C VAL A 85 -5.58 14.26 -23.90
N ASP A 86 -5.92 13.36 -24.83
CA ASP A 86 -5.05 12.96 -25.91
C ASP A 86 -4.57 14.23 -26.63
N ASN A 87 -3.25 14.37 -26.77
CA ASN A 87 -2.59 15.50 -27.45
C ASN A 87 -2.47 15.23 -28.96
#